data_AF-A0A496W4K8-F1
#
_entry.id   AF-A0A496W4K8-F1
#
_cell.length_a   1.000
_cell.length_b   1.000
_cell.length_c   1.000
_cell.angle_alpha   90.00
_cell.angle_beta   90.00
_cell.angle_gamma   90.00
#
_symmetry.space_group_name_H-M   'P 1'
#
loop_
_entity.id
_entity.type
_entity.pdbx_description
1 polymer ?
#
loop_
_entity_poly.entity_id
_entity_poly.type
_entity_poly.pdbx_seq_one_letter_code
_entity_poly.pdbx_strand_id
1 'polypeptide(L)'
;MTIPNEVLNSIETAKPAIASHPKGELPLPLRKRIWVAMGPEMMAENHAVRSEGLVRRIQLAIACVQRVLPIWYSAFPKDNKPELMLEMVERYLNDQTDWDSVWELKNNFWGRLDNLLCKEKHFDSLYVGFASACVVTTVLQDEVMDDLADSPLDEELDAYSWDSRFYASLAYAGGASWDKHSSIPRRREFWTWYISEIPEVYNNLSNPNFK
;
A
#
# COMPACT_ATOMS: atom_id res chain seq x y z
N MET A 1 22.86 -2.37 2.80
CA MET A 1 22.50 -3.81 2.75
C MET A 1 22.43 -4.22 1.28
N THR A 2 22.80 -5.45 0.89
CA THR A 2 22.68 -5.91 -0.52
C THR A 2 21.25 -6.35 -0.79
N ILE A 3 20.66 -5.91 -1.91
CA ILE A 3 19.31 -6.31 -2.32
C ILE A 3 19.33 -7.79 -2.75
N PRO A 4 18.45 -8.66 -2.22
CA PRO A 4 18.39 -10.07 -2.63
C PRO A 4 18.09 -10.25 -4.12
N ASN A 5 18.68 -11.28 -4.73
CA ASN A 5 18.46 -11.58 -6.15
C ASN A 5 16.99 -11.92 -6.44
N GLU A 6 16.29 -12.54 -5.50
CA GLU A 6 14.86 -12.86 -5.61
C GLU A 6 14.00 -11.59 -5.80
N VAL A 7 14.39 -10.50 -5.15
CA VAL A 7 13.72 -9.20 -5.25
C VAL A 7 14.00 -8.58 -6.61
N LEU A 8 15.26 -8.57 -7.03
CA LEU A 8 15.65 -8.07 -8.36
C LEU A 8 14.95 -8.86 -9.48
N ASN A 9 14.89 -10.18 -9.38
CA ASN A 9 14.19 -11.04 -10.33
C ASN A 9 12.68 -10.76 -10.36
N SER A 10 12.07 -10.50 -9.20
CA SER A 10 10.65 -10.12 -9.11
C SER A 10 10.38 -8.77 -9.78
N ILE A 11 11.27 -7.79 -9.60
CA ILE A 11 11.22 -6.49 -10.28
C ILE A 11 11.36 -6.66 -11.80
N GLU A 12 12.36 -7.41 -12.27
CA GLU A 12 12.56 -7.65 -13.70
C GLU A 12 11.39 -8.38 -14.35
N THR A 13 10.72 -9.27 -13.60
CA THR A 13 9.48 -9.93 -14.06
C THR A 13 8.30 -8.96 -14.13
N ALA A 14 8.20 -8.03 -13.18
CA ALA A 14 7.11 -7.04 -13.13
C ALA A 14 7.18 -6.00 -14.25
N LYS A 15 8.38 -5.59 -14.68
CA LYS A 15 8.59 -4.58 -15.74
C LYS A 15 7.81 -4.85 -17.04
N PRO A 16 8.01 -5.98 -17.74
CA PRO A 16 7.28 -6.26 -18.98
C PRO A 16 5.78 -6.49 -18.74
N ALA A 17 5.39 -6.99 -17.55
CA ALA A 17 3.99 -7.15 -17.18
C ALA A 17 3.27 -5.80 -17.12
N ILE A 18 3.86 -4.80 -16.44
CA ILE A 18 3.32 -3.43 -16.36
C ILE A 18 3.26 -2.76 -17.75
N ALA A 19 4.34 -2.91 -18.53
CA ALA A 19 4.45 -2.31 -19.86
C ALA A 19 3.37 -2.81 -20.83
N SER A 20 3.08 -4.12 -20.79
CA SER A 20 2.12 -4.77 -21.69
C SER A 20 0.69 -4.88 -21.14
N HIS A 21 0.47 -4.63 -19.84
CA HIS A 21 -0.86 -4.78 -19.24
C HIS A 21 -1.88 -3.84 -19.91
N PRO A 22 -3.03 -4.36 -20.41
CA PRO A 22 -4.01 -3.55 -21.13
C PRO A 22 -4.62 -2.47 -20.24
N LYS A 23 -4.78 -2.74 -18.95
CA LYS A 23 -5.28 -1.79 -17.94
C LYS A 23 -4.15 -0.97 -17.26
N GLY A 24 -2.89 -1.22 -17.61
CA GLY A 24 -1.73 -0.55 -17.00
C GLY A 24 -1.52 -0.89 -15.52
N GLU A 25 -1.87 -2.10 -15.09
CA GLU A 25 -1.77 -2.57 -13.70
C GLU A 25 -0.50 -3.39 -13.48
N LEU A 26 -0.06 -3.45 -12.22
CA LEU A 26 0.77 -4.54 -11.73
C LEU A 26 -0.16 -5.56 -11.03
N PRO A 27 -0.42 -6.73 -11.64
CA PRO A 27 -1.32 -7.73 -11.09
C PRO A 27 -0.92 -8.15 -9.67
N LEU A 28 -1.92 -8.34 -8.79
CA LEU A 28 -1.73 -8.77 -7.41
C LEU A 28 -0.80 -10.00 -7.25
N PRO A 29 -0.87 -11.07 -8.07
CA PRO A 29 0.05 -12.19 -7.95
C PRO A 29 1.54 -11.80 -8.10
N LEU A 30 1.84 -10.81 -8.95
CA LEU A 30 3.21 -10.27 -9.08
C LEU A 30 3.59 -9.37 -7.90
N ARG A 31 2.63 -8.64 -7.32
CA ARG A 31 2.85 -7.88 -6.08
C ARG A 31 3.17 -8.80 -4.90
N LYS A 32 2.39 -9.87 -4.71
CA LYS A 32 2.64 -10.89 -3.67
C LYS A 32 4.03 -11.51 -3.82
N ARG A 33 4.48 -11.84 -5.05
CA ARG A 33 5.85 -12.33 -5.29
C ARG A 33 6.93 -11.37 -4.80
N ILE A 34 6.75 -10.07 -5.06
CA ILE A 34 7.64 -9.03 -4.54
C ILE A 34 7.61 -9.05 -3.01
N TRP A 35 6.43 -9.06 -2.38
CA TRP A 35 6.30 -9.03 -0.92
C TRP A 35 6.95 -10.22 -0.23
N VAL A 36 6.78 -11.43 -0.79
CA VAL A 36 7.45 -12.66 -0.32
C VAL A 36 8.97 -12.53 -0.46
N ALA A 37 9.46 -11.99 -1.59
CA ALA A 37 10.88 -11.75 -1.80
C ALA A 37 11.47 -10.70 -0.82
N MET A 38 10.64 -9.81 -0.26
CA MET A 38 11.09 -8.83 0.75
C MET A 38 11.37 -9.45 2.12
N GLY A 39 10.84 -10.64 2.38
CA GLY A 39 11.03 -11.41 3.60
C GLY A 39 9.76 -12.19 3.94
N PRO A 40 9.85 -13.23 4.79
CA PRO A 40 8.69 -14.01 5.17
C PRO A 40 7.64 -13.16 5.90
N GLU A 41 6.38 -13.55 5.75
CA GLU A 41 5.31 -13.17 6.67
C GLU A 41 5.57 -13.84 8.03
N MET A 42 5.48 -13.09 9.12
CA MET A 42 5.67 -13.62 10.46
C MET A 42 4.60 -13.07 11.38
N MET A 43 3.81 -13.98 11.96
CA MET A 43 2.66 -13.66 12.81
C MET A 43 2.83 -14.28 14.19
N ALA A 44 2.43 -13.55 15.22
CA ALA A 44 2.25 -14.03 16.58
C ALA A 44 0.79 -13.82 16.97
N GLU A 45 0.04 -14.91 17.12
CA GLU A 45 -1.43 -14.87 17.22
C GLU A 45 -2.01 -14.11 16.02
N ASN A 46 -2.66 -12.96 16.25
CA ASN A 46 -3.27 -12.12 15.21
C ASN A 46 -2.45 -10.87 14.90
N HIS A 47 -1.20 -10.77 15.36
CA HIS A 47 -0.36 -9.58 15.21
C HIS A 47 0.88 -9.88 14.35
N ALA A 48 1.23 -8.92 13.50
CA ALA A 48 2.46 -8.96 12.74
C ALA A 48 3.68 -8.88 13.66
N VAL A 49 4.66 -9.74 13.42
CA VAL A 49 5.95 -9.72 14.11
C VAL A 49 6.86 -8.71 13.41
N ARG A 50 7.42 -7.78 14.20
CA ARG A 50 8.37 -6.77 13.70
C ARG A 50 9.62 -7.45 13.13
N SER A 51 9.67 -7.52 11.81
CA SER A 51 10.74 -8.13 11.04
C SER A 51 11.25 -7.18 9.98
N GLU A 52 12.47 -7.40 9.48
CA GLU A 52 12.97 -6.58 8.37
C GLU A 52 12.03 -6.65 7.15
N GLY A 53 11.45 -7.82 6.85
CA GLY A 53 10.47 -7.97 5.76
C GLY A 53 9.23 -7.12 5.95
N LEU A 54 8.66 -7.13 7.16
CA LEU A 54 7.51 -6.30 7.51
C LEU A 54 7.85 -4.81 7.37
N VAL A 55 8.98 -4.37 7.92
CA VAL A 55 9.37 -2.94 7.86
C VAL A 55 9.58 -2.49 6.41
N ARG A 56 10.16 -3.35 5.54
CA ARG A 56 10.25 -3.07 4.11
C ARG A 56 8.87 -2.85 3.48
N ARG A 57 7.92 -3.75 3.76
CA ARG A 57 6.55 -3.63 3.24
C ARG A 57 5.85 -2.39 3.78
N ILE A 58 6.02 -2.05 5.05
CA ILE A 58 5.46 -0.80 5.62
C ILE A 58 6.04 0.42 4.92
N GLN A 59 7.37 0.52 4.79
CA GLN A 59 8.02 1.68 4.15
C GLN A 59 7.58 1.87 2.70
N LEU A 60 7.44 0.77 1.95
CA LEU A 60 6.93 0.82 0.59
C LEU A 60 5.46 1.27 0.53
N ALA A 61 4.63 0.85 1.50
CA ALA A 61 3.23 1.28 1.60
C ALA A 61 3.13 2.78 1.96
N ILE A 62 3.93 3.24 2.92
CA ILE A 62 4.07 4.66 3.29
C ILE A 62 4.45 5.51 2.06
N ALA A 63 5.46 5.09 1.29
CA ALA A 63 5.89 5.79 0.09
C ALA A 63 4.74 5.92 -0.93
N CYS A 64 3.94 4.85 -1.10
CA CYS A 64 2.76 4.87 -1.98
C CYS A 64 1.74 5.93 -1.55
N VAL A 65 1.42 6.02 -0.26
CA VAL A 65 0.51 7.03 0.28
C VAL A 65 1.08 8.43 0.12
N GLN A 66 2.35 8.64 0.45
CA GLN A 66 3.02 9.94 0.30
C GLN A 66 2.98 10.45 -1.14
N ARG A 67 3.15 9.55 -2.13
CA ARG A 67 3.05 9.90 -3.56
C ARG A 67 1.67 10.46 -3.94
N VAL A 68 0.60 9.95 -3.33
CA VAL A 68 -0.78 10.33 -3.68
C VAL A 68 -1.38 11.34 -2.71
N LEU A 69 -0.69 11.67 -1.62
CA LEU A 69 -1.13 12.62 -0.60
C LEU A 69 -1.56 14.00 -1.15
N PRO A 70 -0.91 14.57 -2.19
CA PRO A 70 -1.38 15.83 -2.78
C PRO A 70 -2.81 15.76 -3.35
N ILE A 71 -3.27 14.57 -3.77
CA ILE A 71 -4.64 14.37 -4.29
C ILE A 71 -5.64 14.54 -3.15
N TRP A 72 -5.38 13.95 -1.98
CA TRP A 72 -6.23 14.15 -0.79
C TRP A 72 -6.38 15.64 -0.46
N TYR A 73 -5.28 16.37 -0.43
CA TYR A 73 -5.28 17.79 -0.10
C TYR A 73 -5.97 18.68 -1.13
N SER A 74 -6.16 18.20 -2.36
CA SER A 74 -6.95 18.93 -3.36
C SER A 74 -8.45 18.98 -3.00
N ALA A 75 -8.97 17.94 -2.35
CA ALA A 75 -10.37 17.86 -1.90
C ALA A 75 -10.55 18.24 -0.43
N PHE A 76 -9.58 17.91 0.44
CA PHE A 76 -9.62 18.16 1.89
C PHE A 76 -8.39 18.93 2.38
N PRO A 77 -8.21 20.23 2.01
CA PRO A 77 -6.97 20.97 2.27
C PRO A 77 -6.56 21.13 3.74
N LYS A 78 -7.48 20.92 4.68
CA LYS A 78 -7.26 21.08 6.13
C LYS A 78 -7.37 19.77 6.91
N ASP A 79 -7.59 18.65 6.23
CA ASP A 79 -7.77 17.35 6.87
C ASP A 79 -6.46 16.57 6.77
N ASN A 80 -5.75 16.38 7.88
CA ASN A 80 -4.46 15.71 7.92
C ASN A 80 -4.58 14.21 8.30
N LYS A 81 -5.76 13.61 8.20
CA LYS A 81 -5.98 12.23 8.65
C LYS A 81 -5.15 11.18 7.94
N PRO A 82 -4.90 11.26 6.62
CA PRO A 82 -3.99 10.32 5.98
C PRO A 82 -2.58 10.38 6.58
N GLU A 83 -2.02 11.55 6.85
CA GLU A 83 -0.73 11.64 7.57
C GLU A 83 -0.82 11.14 8.99
N LEU A 84 -1.93 11.39 9.70
CA LEU A 84 -2.11 10.85 11.04
C LEU A 84 -2.06 9.31 11.05
N MET A 85 -2.56 8.64 10.01
CA MET A 85 -2.38 7.18 9.89
C MET A 85 -0.90 6.79 9.80
N LEU A 86 -0.12 7.52 9.00
CA LEU A 86 1.32 7.26 8.84
C LEU A 86 2.09 7.56 10.13
N GLU A 87 1.76 8.66 10.82
CA GLU A 87 2.34 8.99 12.13
C GLU A 87 2.06 7.89 13.15
N MET A 88 0.84 7.35 13.17
CA MET A 88 0.46 6.29 14.10
C MET A 88 1.16 4.96 13.83
N VAL A 89 1.48 4.66 12.57
CA VAL A 89 2.35 3.53 12.20
C VAL A 89 3.74 3.71 12.81
N GLU A 90 4.33 4.90 12.70
CA GLU A 90 5.63 5.20 13.30
C GLU A 90 5.59 5.12 14.84
N ARG A 91 4.55 5.68 15.46
CA ARG A 91 4.37 5.61 16.92
C ARG A 91 4.20 4.17 17.39
N TYR A 92 3.47 3.34 16.65
CA TYR A 92 3.29 1.93 16.99
C TYR A 92 4.60 1.15 16.85
N LEU A 93 5.40 1.41 15.81
CA LEU A 93 6.73 0.80 15.66
C LEU A 93 7.70 1.19 16.77
N ASN A 94 7.54 2.39 17.34
CA ASN A 94 8.35 2.93 18.43
C ASN A 94 7.79 2.65 19.84
N ASP A 95 6.79 1.77 19.98
CA ASP A 95 6.15 1.43 21.26
C ASP A 95 5.54 2.63 22.02
N GLN A 96 5.12 3.67 21.27
CA GLN A 96 4.51 4.89 21.80
C GLN A 96 2.97 4.85 21.82
N THR A 97 2.39 3.75 21.33
CA THR A 97 0.95 3.47 21.29
C THR A 97 0.75 1.96 21.23
N ASP A 98 -0.40 1.47 21.67
CA ASP A 98 -0.79 0.07 21.62
C ASP A 98 -1.61 -0.29 20.36
N TRP A 99 -1.81 -1.59 20.15
CA TRP A 99 -2.53 -2.15 19.00
C TRP A 99 -3.99 -1.68 18.95
N ASP A 100 -4.70 -1.69 20.08
CA ASP A 100 -6.13 -1.35 20.15
C ASP A 100 -6.35 0.12 19.76
N SER A 101 -5.51 1.03 20.28
CA SER A 101 -5.54 2.45 19.96
C SER A 101 -5.36 2.72 18.46
N VAL A 102 -4.42 2.01 17.82
CA VAL A 102 -4.12 2.16 16.39
C VAL A 102 -5.24 1.57 15.53
N TRP A 103 -5.75 0.39 15.93
CA TRP A 103 -6.86 -0.29 15.26
C TRP A 103 -8.16 0.52 15.32
N GLU A 104 -8.50 1.07 16.48
CA GLU A 104 -9.69 1.89 16.68
C GLU A 104 -9.62 3.16 15.82
N LEU A 105 -8.47 3.85 15.82
CA LEU A 105 -8.27 5.04 14.99
C LEU A 105 -8.46 4.73 13.51
N LYS A 106 -7.85 3.64 13.02
CA LYS A 106 -8.00 3.17 11.63
C LYS A 106 -9.46 2.90 11.30
N ASN A 107 -10.20 2.20 12.16
CA ASN A 107 -11.60 1.84 11.89
C ASN A 107 -12.53 3.05 11.93
N ASN A 108 -12.30 3.99 12.85
CA ASN A 108 -13.02 5.26 12.88
C ASN A 108 -12.79 6.07 11.60
N PHE A 109 -11.55 6.10 11.09
CA PHE A 109 -11.26 6.78 9.84
C PHE A 109 -11.87 6.05 8.63
N TRP A 110 -11.76 4.72 8.57
CA TRP A 110 -12.38 3.91 7.53
C TRP A 110 -13.89 4.12 7.45
N GLY A 111 -14.60 4.03 8.58
CA GLY A 111 -16.05 4.26 8.62
C GLY A 111 -16.44 5.67 8.19
N ARG A 112 -15.58 6.68 8.44
CA ARG A 112 -15.79 8.03 7.89
C ARG A 112 -15.63 8.04 6.37
N LEU A 113 -14.63 7.36 5.82
CA LEU A 113 -14.41 7.27 4.36
C LEU A 113 -15.59 6.59 3.67
N ASP A 114 -16.13 5.49 4.22
CA ASP A 114 -17.34 4.84 3.68
C ASP A 114 -18.54 5.80 3.66
N ASN A 115 -18.74 6.54 4.75
CA ASN A 115 -19.80 7.54 4.84
C ASN A 115 -19.64 8.67 3.80
N LEU A 116 -18.41 9.05 3.48
CA LEU A 116 -18.11 10.04 2.44
C LEU A 116 -18.29 9.44 1.04
N LEU A 117 -17.93 8.17 0.82
CA LEU A 117 -18.09 7.48 -0.46
C LEU A 117 -19.56 7.47 -0.92
N CYS A 118 -20.50 7.36 0.01
CA CYS A 118 -21.93 7.44 -0.29
C CYS A 118 -22.44 8.85 -0.65
N LYS A 119 -21.67 9.91 -0.37
CA LYS A 119 -22.14 11.31 -0.41
C LYS A 119 -21.35 12.19 -1.39
N GLU A 120 -20.07 11.91 -1.59
CA GLU A 120 -19.12 12.77 -2.29
C GLU A 120 -18.83 12.31 -3.72
N LYS A 121 -18.31 13.23 -4.54
CA LYS A 121 -17.90 12.95 -5.93
C LYS A 121 -16.38 12.77 -6.10
N HIS A 122 -15.60 12.97 -5.04
CA HIS A 122 -14.13 12.97 -5.04
C HIS A 122 -13.55 11.58 -4.71
N PHE A 123 -13.86 10.58 -5.55
CA PHE A 123 -13.47 9.19 -5.32
C PHE A 123 -11.95 8.99 -5.25
N ASP A 124 -11.20 9.71 -6.08
CA ASP A 124 -9.74 9.68 -6.13
C ASP A 124 -9.08 10.08 -4.81
N SER A 125 -9.59 11.13 -4.17
CA SER A 125 -9.14 11.59 -2.86
C SER A 125 -9.48 10.56 -1.78
N LEU A 126 -10.69 9.97 -1.80
CA LEU A 126 -11.06 8.95 -0.83
C LEU A 126 -10.17 7.70 -0.92
N TYR A 127 -9.72 7.31 -2.12
CA TYR A 127 -8.74 6.23 -2.26
C TYR A 127 -7.40 6.52 -1.57
N VAL A 128 -6.98 7.78 -1.46
CA VAL A 128 -5.81 8.14 -0.63
C VAL A 128 -6.07 7.84 0.85
N GLY A 129 -7.27 8.17 1.33
CA GLY A 129 -7.69 7.85 2.69
C GLY A 129 -7.66 6.34 2.95
N PHE A 130 -8.27 5.54 2.07
CA PHE A 130 -8.25 4.08 2.19
C PHE A 130 -6.82 3.52 2.12
N ALA A 131 -5.99 4.02 1.20
CA ALA A 131 -4.58 3.62 1.10
C ALA A 131 -3.84 3.84 2.43
N SER A 132 -4.04 4.99 3.08
CA SER A 132 -3.42 5.30 4.37
C SER A 132 -3.92 4.42 5.52
N ALA A 133 -5.22 4.08 5.53
CA ALA A 133 -5.79 3.15 6.49
C ALA A 133 -5.26 1.71 6.28
N CYS A 134 -5.01 1.30 5.03
CA CYS A 134 -4.37 0.02 4.75
C CYS A 134 -2.90 -0.05 5.18
N VAL A 135 -2.15 1.07 5.24
CA VAL A 135 -0.80 1.05 5.84
C VAL A 135 -0.87 0.64 7.31
N VAL A 136 -1.90 1.10 8.01
CA VAL A 136 -2.15 0.69 9.40
C VAL A 136 -2.45 -0.81 9.47
N THR A 137 -3.26 -1.35 8.55
CA THR A 137 -3.45 -2.81 8.45
C THR A 137 -2.11 -3.53 8.24
N THR A 138 -1.26 -3.05 7.33
CA THR A 138 0.06 -3.65 7.07
C THR A 138 0.92 -3.68 8.34
N VAL A 139 0.97 -2.62 9.16
CA VAL A 139 1.81 -2.65 10.37
C VAL A 139 1.25 -3.57 11.47
N LEU A 140 -0.07 -3.70 11.55
CA LEU A 140 -0.73 -4.51 12.59
C LEU A 140 -0.78 -6.00 12.21
N GLN A 141 -0.93 -6.32 10.92
CA GLN A 141 -1.29 -7.66 10.45
C GLN A 141 -0.47 -8.15 9.24
N ASP A 142 0.47 -7.34 8.72
CA ASP A 142 1.24 -7.61 7.49
C ASP A 142 0.37 -7.69 6.21
N GLU A 143 1.00 -7.94 5.07
CA GLU A 143 0.33 -8.25 3.80
C GLU A 143 0.00 -9.74 3.71
N VAL A 144 -1.16 -10.07 3.14
CA VAL A 144 -1.56 -11.46 2.91
C VAL A 144 -0.71 -12.04 1.77
N MET A 145 0.20 -12.97 2.08
CA MET A 145 1.19 -13.54 1.15
C MET A 145 0.90 -15.00 0.72
N ASP A 146 -0.29 -15.50 1.06
CA ASP A 146 -0.72 -16.87 0.74
C ASP A 146 -0.99 -17.12 -0.75
N ASP A 147 -0.96 -18.42 -1.11
CA ASP A 147 -1.42 -19.05 -2.35
C ASP A 147 -1.20 -18.25 -3.65
N LEU A 148 0.08 -18.09 -4.02
CA LEU A 148 0.49 -17.43 -5.27
C LEU A 148 -0.06 -18.08 -6.55
N ALA A 149 -0.42 -19.37 -6.50
CA ALA A 149 -0.91 -20.12 -7.67
C ALA A 149 -2.35 -19.75 -8.03
N ASP A 150 -3.18 -19.47 -7.03
CA ASP A 150 -4.62 -19.18 -7.16
C ASP A 150 -4.96 -17.75 -6.69
N SER A 151 -3.96 -16.87 -6.64
CA SER A 151 -4.18 -15.49 -6.20
C SER A 151 -5.12 -14.77 -7.18
N PRO A 152 -6.23 -14.19 -6.69
CA PRO A 152 -7.19 -13.50 -7.53
C PRO A 152 -6.59 -12.24 -8.16
N LEU A 153 -7.25 -11.75 -9.20
CA LEU A 153 -7.01 -10.39 -9.68
C LEU A 153 -7.64 -9.37 -8.72
N ASP A 154 -7.13 -8.14 -8.73
CA ASP A 154 -7.68 -7.09 -7.86
C ASP A 154 -9.18 -6.85 -8.08
N GLU A 155 -9.68 -7.01 -9.32
CA GLU A 155 -11.09 -6.83 -9.65
C GLU A 155 -12.02 -7.95 -9.14
N GLU A 156 -11.45 -9.08 -8.72
CA GLU A 156 -12.18 -10.20 -8.15
C GLU A 156 -12.28 -10.09 -6.62
N LEU A 157 -11.48 -9.20 -6.02
CA LEU A 157 -11.50 -8.93 -4.59
C LEU A 157 -12.61 -7.95 -4.20
N ASP A 158 -13.12 -8.14 -3.00
CA ASP A 158 -13.90 -7.10 -2.34
C ASP A 158 -13.00 -5.91 -1.99
N ALA A 159 -13.56 -4.69 -2.03
CA ALA A 159 -12.79 -3.48 -1.80
C ALA A 159 -12.08 -3.48 -0.43
N TYR A 160 -12.68 -4.08 0.61
CA TYR A 160 -12.06 -4.19 1.92
C TYR A 160 -10.82 -5.09 1.97
N SER A 161 -10.60 -5.91 0.94
CA SER A 161 -9.43 -6.78 0.80
C SER A 161 -8.29 -6.14 -0.01
N TRP A 162 -8.47 -4.95 -0.57
CA TRP A 162 -7.42 -4.29 -1.33
C TRP A 162 -6.30 -3.73 -0.45
N ASP A 163 -5.07 -3.86 -0.95
CA ASP A 163 -3.88 -3.35 -0.26
C ASP A 163 -3.68 -1.84 -0.48
N SER A 164 -2.81 -1.24 0.35
CA SER A 164 -2.50 0.19 0.31
C SER A 164 -2.03 0.68 -1.07
N ARG A 165 -1.22 -0.13 -1.77
CA ARG A 165 -0.63 0.24 -3.06
C ARG A 165 -1.67 0.20 -4.15
N PHE A 166 -2.59 -0.76 -4.10
CA PHE A 166 -3.70 -0.81 -5.06
C PHE A 166 -4.57 0.44 -4.93
N TYR A 167 -5.01 0.78 -3.71
CA TYR A 167 -5.77 2.02 -3.47
C TYR A 167 -5.01 3.27 -3.92
N ALA A 168 -3.71 3.39 -3.62
CA ALA A 168 -2.89 4.49 -4.10
C ALA A 168 -2.82 4.53 -5.64
N SER A 169 -2.74 3.38 -6.31
CA SER A 169 -2.78 3.32 -7.77
C SER A 169 -4.11 3.82 -8.34
N LEU A 170 -5.24 3.53 -7.66
CA LEU A 170 -6.56 4.03 -8.04
C LEU A 170 -6.63 5.55 -7.91
N ALA A 171 -6.15 6.08 -6.78
CA ALA A 171 -6.05 7.53 -6.56
C ALA A 171 -5.22 8.19 -7.67
N TYR A 172 -4.02 7.67 -7.95
CA TYR A 172 -3.10 8.24 -8.93
C TYR A 172 -3.67 8.22 -10.36
N ALA A 173 -4.40 7.15 -10.70
CA ALA A 173 -5.03 6.99 -12.01
C ALA A 173 -6.37 7.74 -12.15
N GLY A 174 -6.94 8.24 -11.05
CA GLY A 174 -8.25 8.90 -11.01
C GLY A 174 -9.45 7.96 -11.05
N GLY A 175 -9.29 6.69 -10.63
CA GLY A 175 -10.37 5.70 -10.60
C GLY A 175 -9.89 4.24 -10.70
N ALA A 176 -10.81 3.29 -10.65
CA ALA A 176 -10.55 1.87 -10.91
C ALA A 176 -10.35 1.58 -12.41
N SER A 177 -9.76 0.44 -12.76
CA SER A 177 -9.42 0.16 -14.17
C SER A 177 -10.64 -0.10 -15.05
N TRP A 178 -11.77 -0.42 -14.44
CA TRP A 178 -13.08 -0.52 -15.10
C TRP A 178 -13.82 0.82 -15.18
N ASP A 179 -13.32 1.89 -14.56
CA ASP A 179 -13.92 3.22 -14.66
C ASP A 179 -13.48 3.93 -15.94
N LYS A 180 -14.44 4.47 -16.70
CA LYS A 180 -14.19 5.17 -17.98
C LYS A 180 -13.26 6.39 -17.85
N HIS A 181 -13.18 6.98 -16.65
CA HIS A 181 -12.39 8.18 -16.39
C HIS A 181 -10.97 7.88 -15.89
N SER A 182 -10.69 6.62 -15.52
CA SER A 182 -9.36 6.22 -15.07
C SER A 182 -8.34 6.25 -16.22
N SER A 183 -7.15 6.73 -15.91
CA SER A 183 -6.06 6.86 -16.86
C SER A 183 -5.11 5.65 -16.83
N ILE A 184 -5.16 4.83 -17.90
CA ILE A 184 -4.21 3.72 -18.10
C ILE A 184 -2.75 4.20 -18.07
N PRO A 185 -2.35 5.30 -18.76
CA PRO A 185 -0.97 5.80 -18.69
C PRO A 185 -0.54 6.17 -17.27
N ARG A 186 -1.39 6.87 -16.50
CA ARG A 186 -1.05 7.27 -15.12
C ARG A 186 -0.95 6.07 -14.19
N ARG A 187 -1.83 5.07 -14.34
CA ARG A 187 -1.74 3.82 -13.58
C ARG A 187 -0.42 3.10 -13.85
N ARG A 188 -0.04 3.00 -15.13
CA ARG A 188 1.24 2.39 -15.56
C ARG A 188 2.43 3.15 -14.99
N GLU A 189 2.37 4.48 -15.00
CA GLU A 189 3.38 5.36 -14.41
C GLU A 189 3.52 5.10 -12.90
N PHE A 190 2.40 5.01 -12.17
CA PHE A 190 2.41 4.67 -10.74
C PHE A 190 3.09 3.33 -10.48
N TRP A 191 2.74 2.28 -11.22
CA TRP A 191 3.33 0.96 -11.01
C TRP A 191 4.80 0.86 -11.44
N THR A 192 5.19 1.62 -12.46
CA THR A 192 6.60 1.72 -12.89
C THR A 192 7.43 2.42 -11.83
N TRP A 193 6.91 3.48 -11.22
CA TRP A 193 7.52 4.12 -10.06
C TRP A 193 7.56 3.19 -8.85
N TYR A 194 6.45 2.49 -8.55
CA TYR A 194 6.38 1.56 -7.42
C TYR A 194 7.52 0.54 -7.44
N ILE A 195 7.79 -0.08 -8.59
CA ILE A 195 8.88 -1.06 -8.69
C ILE A 195 10.27 -0.41 -8.62
N SER A 196 10.42 0.87 -8.98
CA SER A 196 11.69 1.60 -8.84
C SER A 196 11.97 2.03 -7.41
N GLU A 197 10.96 2.15 -6.56
CA GLU A 197 11.13 2.46 -5.14
C GLU A 197 11.57 1.25 -4.30
N ILE A 198 11.35 0.02 -4.78
CA ILE A 198 11.67 -1.19 -4.03
C ILE A 198 13.15 -1.20 -3.59
N PRO A 199 14.15 -0.95 -4.46
CA PRO A 199 15.55 -0.80 -4.05
C PRO A 199 15.80 0.23 -2.95
N GLU A 200 15.11 1.38 -2.98
CA GLU A 200 15.32 2.47 -2.00
C GLU A 200 14.91 2.07 -0.58
N VAL A 201 13.88 1.25 -0.46
CA VAL A 201 13.45 0.69 0.83
C VAL A 201 14.56 -0.16 1.48
N TYR A 202 15.36 -0.89 0.70
CA TYR A 202 16.52 -1.63 1.22
C TYR A 202 17.66 -0.71 1.65
N ASN A 203 17.84 0.42 0.97
CA ASN A 203 18.85 1.41 1.33
C ASN A 203 18.49 2.09 2.66
N ASN A 204 17.22 2.45 2.85
CA ASN A 204 16.74 3.19 4.02
C ASN A 204 16.76 2.40 5.34
N LEU A 205 16.60 1.08 5.28
CA LEU A 205 16.78 0.20 6.46
C LEU A 205 18.23 0.08 6.93
N SER A 206 19.18 0.59 6.15
CA SER A 206 20.58 0.70 6.60
C SER A 206 20.77 1.86 7.60
N ASN A 207 19.74 2.68 7.84
CA ASN A 207 19.76 3.85 8.69
C ASN A 207 19.30 3.48 10.13
N PRO A 208 20.05 3.80 11.19
CA PRO A 208 19.86 3.25 12.54
C PRO A 208 18.59 3.68 13.28
N ASN A 209 17.72 4.51 12.70
CA ASN A 209 16.48 4.97 13.33
C ASN A 209 15.34 3.94 13.32
N PHE A 210 15.56 2.74 12.77
CA PHE A 210 14.60 1.63 12.77
C PHE A 210 15.13 0.38 13.50
N LYS A 211 16.13 0.55 14.38
CA LYS A 211 16.64 -0.50 15.28
C LYS A 211 16.06 -0.37 16.68
#